data_AF-A0A557XXG3-F1
#
_entry.id   AF-A0A557XXG3-F1
#
_cell.length_a   1.000
_cell.length_b   1.000
_cell.length_c   1.000
_cell.angle_alpha   90.00
_cell.angle_beta   90.00
_cell.angle_gamma   90.00
#
_symmetry.space_group_name_H-M   'P 1'
#
loop_
_entity.id
_entity.type
_entity.pdbx_description
1 polymer ?
#
loop_
_entity_poly.entity_id
_entity_poly.type
_entity_poly.pdbx_seq_one_letter_code
_entity_poly.pdbx_strand_id
1 'polypeptide(L)'
;MELDCITHPLRLARGSHQPGSGKGCAMNVISYINGDAQVTDFPATSARPLASFVQLCNDWLAGPDGYLSPADAVLVLDLGRLTVGTADVADRVVHTWVVKLLTSPPWGVIRYANGVAAQAITDIAELHRSLVPGETPPIAAWDGAARAAREVSATMLASAEKYAVRAAYQSTSLVDTNDTDALDAVAGNALRAHRLANLDDEATRIVEVTRHAIRSWRRLAGLSVVNTTPRSVAVPTKVPAA
;
A
#
# COMPACT_ATOMS: atom_id res chain seq x y z
N MET A 1 4.99 38.63 -1.15
CA MET A 1 4.45 37.34 -1.62
C MET A 1 2.99 37.61 -1.93
N GLU A 2 2.66 37.79 -3.22
CA GLU A 2 1.26 37.98 -3.63
C GLU A 2 0.52 36.67 -3.37
N LEU A 3 -0.35 36.68 -2.36
CA LEU A 3 -1.28 35.58 -2.06
C LEU A 3 -2.44 35.53 -3.07
N ASP A 4 -2.51 36.49 -4.00
CA ASP A 4 -3.58 36.68 -4.97
C ASP A 4 -3.50 35.73 -6.19
N CYS A 5 -2.52 34.81 -6.22
CA CYS A 5 -2.36 33.83 -7.31
C CYS A 5 -3.19 32.55 -7.13
N ILE A 6 -3.81 32.33 -5.96
CA ILE A 6 -4.64 31.15 -5.68
C ILE A 6 -6.10 31.48 -6.03
N THR A 7 -6.46 31.29 -7.30
CA THR A 7 -7.84 31.51 -7.80
C THR A 7 -8.80 30.37 -7.44
N HIS A 8 -8.27 29.21 -7.04
CA HIS A 8 -9.02 28.05 -6.58
C HIS A 8 -8.31 27.39 -5.38
N PRO A 9 -9.03 26.80 -4.42
CA PRO A 9 -8.41 26.05 -3.33
C PRO A 9 -7.46 24.98 -3.86
N LEU A 10 -6.28 24.86 -3.25
CA LEU A 10 -5.37 23.75 -3.55
C LEU A 10 -6.06 22.42 -3.24
N ARG A 11 -6.08 21.51 -4.22
CA ARG A 11 -6.72 20.20 -4.11
C ARG A 11 -5.74 19.11 -4.51
N LEU A 12 -5.82 17.98 -3.81
CA LEU A 12 -5.10 16.78 -4.21
C LEU A 12 -5.75 16.19 -5.46
N ALA A 13 -4.93 15.69 -6.36
CA ALA A 13 -5.34 15.16 -7.65
C ALA A 13 -4.98 13.68 -7.79
N ARG A 14 -5.79 12.97 -8.57
CA ARG A 14 -5.53 11.60 -9.01
C ARG A 14 -4.29 11.51 -9.91
N GLY A 15 -3.57 10.42 -9.77
CA GLY A 15 -2.46 10.01 -10.63
C GLY A 15 -1.10 10.51 -10.14
N SER A 16 -0.07 10.08 -10.87
CA SER A 16 1.29 10.59 -10.74
C SER A 16 1.46 11.89 -11.52
N HIS A 17 2.19 12.84 -10.95
CA HIS A 17 2.30 14.19 -11.49
C HIS A 17 3.75 14.53 -11.84
N GLN A 18 3.94 15.23 -12.95
CA GLN A 18 5.23 15.77 -13.35
C GLN A 18 5.44 17.17 -12.75
N PRO A 19 6.71 17.59 -12.52
CA PRO A 19 7.02 18.96 -12.14
C PRO A 19 6.37 19.97 -13.08
N GLY A 20 5.78 21.03 -12.51
CA GLY A 20 5.12 22.10 -13.28
C GLY A 20 3.68 21.80 -13.72
N SER A 21 3.12 20.63 -13.41
CA SER A 21 1.73 20.28 -13.76
C SER A 21 0.66 21.06 -12.97
N GLY A 22 1.04 21.73 -11.88
CA GLY A 22 0.10 22.39 -10.96
C GLY A 22 -0.76 21.43 -10.13
N LYS A 23 -0.44 20.13 -10.16
CA LYS A 23 -1.17 19.05 -9.47
C LYS A 23 -0.24 18.27 -8.55
N GLY A 24 -0.82 17.62 -7.54
CA GLY A 24 -0.10 16.75 -6.63
C GLY A 24 -1.03 15.77 -5.93
N CYS A 25 -0.53 14.57 -5.64
CA CYS A 25 -1.20 13.59 -4.80
C CYS A 25 -0.77 13.71 -3.33
N ALA A 26 -1.39 12.95 -2.44
CA ALA A 26 -1.01 12.91 -1.02
C ALA A 26 0.49 12.65 -0.80
N MET A 27 1.08 11.71 -1.55
CA MET A 27 2.49 11.34 -1.38
C MET A 27 3.44 12.47 -1.81
N ASN A 28 3.07 13.31 -2.78
CA ASN A 28 3.86 14.50 -3.14
C ASN A 28 3.88 15.51 -1.99
N VAL A 29 2.76 15.69 -1.29
CA VAL A 29 2.70 16.54 -0.09
C VAL A 29 3.58 15.96 1.02
N ILE A 30 3.54 14.65 1.25
CA ILE A 30 4.41 13.98 2.23
C ILE A 30 5.89 14.16 1.87
N SER A 31 6.25 13.96 0.60
CA SER A 31 7.61 14.18 0.08
C SER A 31 8.10 15.60 0.32
N TYR A 32 7.25 16.59 0.01
CA TYR A 32 7.55 18.01 0.26
C TYR A 32 7.73 18.32 1.75
N ILE A 33 6.82 17.85 2.61
CA ILE A 33 6.89 18.08 4.07
C ILE A 33 8.13 17.42 4.68
N ASN A 34 8.53 16.25 4.17
CA ASN A 34 9.74 15.56 4.60
C ASN A 34 11.02 16.29 4.18
N GLY A 35 10.95 17.22 3.23
CA GLY A 35 12.12 17.91 2.69
C GLY A 35 12.92 17.07 1.70
N ASP A 36 12.26 16.16 0.97
CA ASP A 36 12.93 15.39 -0.08
C ASP A 36 13.51 16.34 -1.15
N ALA A 37 14.71 16.02 -1.67
CA ALA A 37 15.37 16.84 -2.68
C ALA A 37 14.58 16.97 -3.98
N GLN A 38 13.76 15.95 -4.29
CA GLN A 38 12.80 15.97 -5.39
C GLN A 38 11.46 15.46 -4.87
N VAL A 39 10.41 16.25 -5.11
CA VAL A 39 9.05 15.84 -4.76
C VAL A 39 8.65 14.64 -5.61
N THR A 40 8.30 13.55 -4.92
CA THR A 40 8.01 12.26 -5.54
C THR A 40 6.77 11.61 -4.93
N ASP A 41 6.30 10.58 -5.62
CA ASP A 41 5.25 9.66 -5.18
C ASP A 41 5.74 8.65 -4.14
N PHE A 42 7.06 8.49 -4.04
CA PHE A 42 7.74 7.52 -3.19
C PHE A 42 8.77 8.23 -2.29
N PRO A 43 8.32 8.94 -1.24
CA PRO A 43 9.22 9.65 -0.35
C PRO A 43 10.27 8.71 0.24
N ALA A 44 11.50 9.19 0.41
CA ALA A 44 12.61 8.35 0.87
C ALA A 44 12.39 7.75 2.27
N THR A 45 11.60 8.42 3.12
CA THR A 45 11.28 7.95 4.47
C THR A 45 10.10 6.97 4.53
N SER A 46 9.45 6.72 3.40
CA SER A 46 8.28 5.84 3.28
C SER A 46 8.64 4.53 2.61
N ALA A 47 8.19 3.40 3.17
CA ALA A 47 8.23 2.13 2.47
C ALA A 47 7.44 2.26 1.16
N ARG A 48 8.10 2.05 0.03
CA ARG A 48 7.52 2.12 -1.31
C ARG A 48 6.22 1.34 -1.49
N PRO A 49 6.07 0.07 -1.02
CA PRO A 49 4.80 -0.62 -1.12
C PRO A 49 3.68 0.12 -0.39
N LEU A 50 3.93 0.69 0.79
CA LEU A 50 2.90 1.46 1.53
C LEU A 50 2.54 2.76 0.82
N ALA A 51 3.51 3.44 0.22
CA ALA A 51 3.25 4.61 -0.62
C ALA A 51 2.31 4.22 -1.78
N SER A 52 2.53 3.09 -2.45
CA SER A 52 1.61 2.61 -3.51
C SER A 52 0.19 2.33 -3.01
N PHE A 53 0.01 1.81 -1.79
CA PHE A 53 -1.32 1.66 -1.20
C PHE A 53 -2.00 3.02 -0.98
N VAL A 54 -1.27 4.00 -0.45
CA VAL A 54 -1.79 5.36 -0.27
C VAL A 54 -2.13 6.02 -1.60
N GLN A 55 -1.30 5.83 -2.64
CA GLN A 55 -1.59 6.32 -3.98
C GLN A 55 -2.83 5.68 -4.58
N LEU A 56 -3.01 4.35 -4.45
CA LEU A 56 -4.25 3.71 -4.90
C LEU A 56 -5.46 4.32 -4.20
N CYS A 57 -5.36 4.56 -2.89
CA CYS A 57 -6.42 5.19 -2.10
C CYS A 57 -6.72 6.61 -2.59
N ASN A 58 -5.69 7.44 -2.80
CA ASN A 58 -5.80 8.78 -3.39
C ASN A 58 -6.52 8.75 -4.73
N ASP A 59 -6.10 7.88 -5.63
CA ASP A 59 -6.64 7.78 -6.98
C ASP A 59 -8.09 7.30 -7.01
N TRP A 60 -8.44 6.41 -6.08
CA TRP A 60 -9.77 5.83 -5.98
C TRP A 60 -10.77 6.78 -5.33
N LEU A 61 -10.34 7.61 -4.39
CA LEU A 61 -11.18 8.62 -3.72
C LEU A 61 -11.34 9.91 -4.52
N ALA A 62 -10.56 10.10 -5.59
CA ALA A 62 -10.72 11.25 -6.46
C ALA A 62 -12.06 11.21 -7.18
N GLY A 63 -12.77 12.33 -7.19
CA GLY A 63 -14.04 12.47 -7.89
C GLY A 63 -13.90 12.43 -9.41
N PRO A 64 -15.01 12.52 -10.14
CA PRO A 64 -15.02 12.52 -11.61
C PRO A 64 -14.19 13.65 -12.24
N ASP A 65 -13.98 14.75 -11.52
CA ASP A 65 -13.13 15.87 -11.92
C ASP A 65 -11.62 15.59 -11.77
N GLY A 66 -11.27 14.42 -11.22
CA GLY A 66 -9.89 13.99 -10.99
C GLY A 66 -9.29 14.55 -9.70
N TYR A 67 -10.08 15.17 -8.83
CA TYR A 67 -9.61 15.78 -7.58
C TYR A 67 -10.33 15.20 -6.37
N LEU A 68 -9.66 15.18 -5.23
CA LEU A 68 -10.25 14.74 -3.99
C LEU A 68 -11.21 15.81 -3.43
N SER A 69 -12.20 15.36 -2.67
CA SER A 69 -12.95 16.22 -1.76
C SER A 69 -12.05 16.67 -0.60
N PRO A 70 -12.38 17.76 0.12
CA PRO A 70 -11.61 18.16 1.30
C PRO A 70 -11.51 17.06 2.37
N ALA A 71 -12.58 16.28 2.58
CA ALA A 71 -12.60 15.19 3.56
C ALA A 71 -11.68 14.04 3.14
N ASP A 72 -11.74 13.66 1.86
CA ASP A 72 -10.88 12.59 1.32
C ASP A 72 -9.41 13.02 1.30
N ALA A 73 -9.13 14.30 1.01
CA ALA A 73 -7.78 14.85 1.05
C ALA A 73 -7.16 14.72 2.45
N VAL A 74 -7.89 15.08 3.51
CA VAL A 74 -7.44 14.89 4.90
C VAL A 74 -7.21 13.41 5.19
N LEU A 75 -8.14 12.54 4.79
CA LEU A 75 -8.03 11.09 4.99
C LEU A 75 -6.76 10.51 4.36
N VAL A 76 -6.46 10.83 3.10
CA VAL A 76 -5.28 10.28 2.41
C VAL A 76 -3.98 10.90 2.91
N LEU A 77 -3.99 12.16 3.36
CA LEU A 77 -2.83 12.78 4.02
C LEU A 77 -2.54 12.12 5.37
N ASP A 78 -3.57 11.78 6.15
CA ASP A 78 -3.40 11.02 7.39
C ASP A 78 -2.81 9.64 7.13
N LEU A 79 -3.27 8.94 6.08
CA LEU A 79 -2.68 7.67 5.66
C LEU A 79 -1.23 7.84 5.20
N GLY A 80 -0.96 8.85 4.36
CA GLY A 80 0.39 9.18 3.87
C GLY A 80 1.36 9.46 5.01
N ARG A 81 0.94 10.25 6.00
CA ARG A 81 1.75 10.54 7.19
C ARG A 81 2.14 9.27 7.97
N LEU A 82 1.26 8.29 8.04
CA LEU A 82 1.55 7.01 8.72
C LEU A 82 2.60 6.16 7.99
N THR A 83 2.92 6.48 6.73
CA THR A 83 4.03 5.83 6.01
C THR A 83 5.38 6.44 6.35
N VAL A 84 5.45 7.63 6.95
CA VAL A 84 6.74 8.26 7.30
C VAL A 84 7.47 7.43 8.37
N GLY A 85 8.77 7.21 8.14
CA GLY A 85 9.66 6.42 8.99
C GLY A 85 9.47 4.91 8.83
N THR A 86 8.86 4.46 7.73
CA THR A 86 8.66 3.02 7.45
C THR A 86 9.67 2.44 6.46
N ALA A 87 10.51 3.28 5.85
CA ALA A 87 11.64 2.86 5.03
C ALA A 87 12.70 2.09 5.85
N ASP A 88 13.61 1.41 5.14
CA ASP A 88 14.82 0.77 5.69
C ASP A 88 14.57 -0.17 6.88
N VAL A 89 13.58 -1.05 6.76
CA VAL A 89 13.30 -2.10 7.74
C VAL A 89 14.10 -3.37 7.45
N ALA A 90 14.33 -4.18 8.49
CA ALA A 90 14.96 -5.48 8.33
C ALA A 90 14.14 -6.43 7.43
N ASP A 91 14.80 -7.29 6.65
CA ASP A 91 14.16 -8.22 5.70
C ASP A 91 13.09 -9.10 6.33
N ARG A 92 13.28 -9.50 7.60
CA ARG A 92 12.27 -10.25 8.37
C ARG A 92 10.91 -9.53 8.42
N VAL A 93 10.92 -8.19 8.46
CA VAL A 93 9.71 -7.36 8.46
C VAL A 93 9.03 -7.45 7.10
N VAL A 94 9.82 -7.35 6.02
CA VAL A 94 9.32 -7.47 4.64
C VAL A 94 8.69 -8.84 4.41
N HIS A 95 9.40 -9.94 4.69
CA HIS A 95 8.86 -11.29 4.51
C HIS A 95 7.62 -11.54 5.37
N THR A 96 7.63 -11.13 6.65
CA THR A 96 6.45 -11.29 7.52
C THR A 96 5.28 -10.44 7.02
N TRP A 97 5.54 -9.24 6.50
CA TRP A 97 4.50 -8.39 5.92
C TRP A 97 3.93 -8.98 4.63
N VAL A 98 4.77 -9.56 3.77
CA VAL A 98 4.33 -10.32 2.58
C VAL A 98 3.44 -11.48 2.97
N VAL A 99 3.78 -12.26 4.00
CA VAL A 99 2.88 -13.32 4.53
C VAL A 99 1.51 -12.75 4.88
N LYS A 100 1.46 -11.58 5.54
CA LYS A 100 0.19 -10.92 5.86
C LYS A 100 -0.54 -10.43 4.61
N LEU A 101 0.16 -9.83 3.64
CA LEU A 101 -0.39 -9.40 2.36
C LEU A 101 -1.00 -10.58 1.58
N LEU A 102 -0.37 -11.75 1.65
CA LEU A 102 -0.86 -12.96 0.99
C LEU A 102 -2.04 -13.58 1.73
N THR A 103 -1.92 -13.78 3.04
CA THR A 103 -2.79 -14.73 3.79
C THR A 103 -3.64 -14.14 4.90
N SER A 104 -3.47 -12.86 5.25
CA SER A 104 -4.19 -12.28 6.39
C SER A 104 -5.71 -12.28 6.12
N PRO A 105 -6.55 -12.94 6.92
CA PRO A 105 -8.00 -12.99 6.68
C PRO A 105 -8.67 -11.61 6.47
N PRO A 106 -8.33 -10.53 7.22
CA PRO A 106 -9.00 -9.24 7.02
C PRO A 106 -8.71 -8.54 5.70
N TRP A 107 -7.54 -8.76 5.09
CA TRP A 107 -7.08 -7.90 3.97
C TRP A 107 -6.14 -8.57 2.97
N GLY A 108 -5.71 -9.81 3.21
CA GLY A 108 -4.79 -10.52 2.34
C GLY A 108 -5.47 -10.97 1.04
N VAL A 109 -4.67 -11.12 -0.02
CA VAL A 109 -5.18 -11.42 -1.37
C VAL A 109 -5.70 -12.85 -1.54
N ILE A 110 -5.40 -13.77 -0.62
CA ILE A 110 -5.92 -15.16 -0.64
C ILE A 110 -7.45 -15.21 -0.67
N ARG A 111 -8.13 -14.20 -0.14
CA ARG A 111 -9.59 -14.11 -0.14
C ARG A 111 -10.22 -14.04 -1.55
N TYR A 112 -9.39 -13.76 -2.57
CA TYR A 112 -9.80 -13.70 -3.97
C TYR A 112 -9.48 -14.99 -4.73
N ALA A 113 -8.91 -15.99 -4.06
CA ALA A 113 -8.46 -17.22 -4.67
C ALA A 113 -9.12 -18.43 -4.02
N ASN A 114 -9.38 -19.47 -4.80
CA ASN A 114 -9.95 -20.73 -4.32
C ASN A 114 -9.17 -21.93 -4.88
N GLY A 115 -9.39 -23.12 -4.31
CA GLY A 115 -8.81 -24.38 -4.79
C GLY A 115 -7.29 -24.29 -4.99
N VAL A 116 -6.82 -24.67 -6.17
CA VAL A 116 -5.39 -24.69 -6.52
C VAL A 116 -4.70 -23.32 -6.42
N ALA A 117 -5.45 -22.23 -6.64
CA ALA A 117 -4.92 -20.87 -6.55
C ALA A 117 -4.65 -20.47 -5.09
N ALA A 118 -5.61 -20.78 -4.21
CA ALA A 118 -5.45 -20.56 -2.77
C ALA A 118 -4.32 -21.42 -2.18
N GLN A 119 -4.19 -22.66 -2.65
CA GLN A 119 -3.09 -23.55 -2.25
C GLN A 119 -1.73 -22.96 -2.63
N ALA A 120 -1.57 -22.52 -3.89
CA ALA A 120 -0.32 -21.92 -4.35
C ALA A 120 0.07 -20.66 -3.55
N ILE A 121 -0.90 -19.80 -3.20
CA ILE A 121 -0.65 -18.62 -2.34
C ILE A 121 -0.21 -19.06 -0.93
N THR A 122 -0.87 -20.10 -0.39
CA THR A 122 -0.57 -20.63 0.95
C THR A 122 0.82 -21.23 1.00
N ASP A 123 1.18 -22.06 0.02
CA ASP A 123 2.49 -22.72 -0.05
C ASP A 123 3.63 -21.70 -0.07
N ILE A 124 3.51 -20.64 -0.88
CA ILE A 124 4.51 -19.57 -0.93
C ILE A 124 4.55 -18.76 0.38
N ALA A 125 3.39 -18.53 1.01
CA ALA A 125 3.35 -17.87 2.30
C ALA A 125 4.00 -18.70 3.43
N GLU A 126 3.89 -20.03 3.38
CA GLU A 126 4.62 -20.92 4.31
C GLU A 126 6.13 -20.86 4.10
N LEU A 127 6.59 -20.78 2.84
CA LEU A 127 8.01 -20.58 2.54
C LEU A 127 8.53 -19.27 3.14
N HIS A 128 7.80 -18.16 3.01
CA HIS A 128 8.18 -16.90 3.67
C HIS A 128 8.20 -17.00 5.20
N ARG A 129 7.30 -17.81 5.79
CA ARG A 129 7.21 -17.97 7.25
C ARG A 129 8.34 -18.83 7.81
N SER A 130 8.82 -19.80 7.04
CA SER A 130 9.90 -20.71 7.43
C SER A 130 11.29 -20.12 7.21
N LEU A 131 11.40 -18.90 6.63
CA LEU A 131 12.69 -18.22 6.48
C LEU A 131 13.33 -17.95 7.85
N VAL A 132 14.51 -18.53 8.05
CA VAL A 132 15.37 -18.28 9.19
C VAL A 132 16.44 -17.28 8.77
N PRO A 133 16.57 -16.11 9.43
CA PRO A 133 17.62 -15.15 9.13
C PRO A 133 19.02 -15.78 9.19
N GLY A 134 19.81 -15.63 8.13
CA GLY A 134 21.18 -16.14 8.04
C GLY A 134 21.31 -17.58 7.55
N GLU A 135 20.21 -18.32 7.35
CA GLU A 135 20.22 -19.63 6.70
C GLU A 135 19.98 -19.50 5.20
N THR A 136 20.66 -20.35 4.42
CA THR A 136 20.39 -20.43 2.98
C THR A 136 19.01 -21.07 2.77
N PRO A 137 18.07 -20.37 2.14
CA PRO A 137 16.73 -20.90 1.89
C PRO A 137 16.79 -22.06 0.89
N PRO A 138 15.85 -23.01 0.97
CA PRO A 138 15.82 -24.14 0.04
C PRO A 138 15.36 -23.67 -1.36
N ILE A 139 16.30 -23.19 -2.19
CA ILE A 139 16.04 -22.57 -3.51
C ILE A 139 15.12 -23.44 -4.37
N ALA A 140 15.33 -24.75 -4.40
CA ALA A 140 14.51 -25.67 -5.18
C ALA A 140 13.01 -25.66 -4.78
N ALA A 141 12.70 -25.43 -3.50
CA ALA A 141 11.33 -25.32 -3.02
C ALA A 141 10.69 -24.01 -3.46
N TRP A 142 11.43 -22.90 -3.39
CA TRP A 142 11.00 -21.59 -3.88
C TRP A 142 10.73 -21.59 -5.37
N ASP A 143 11.68 -22.13 -6.16
CA ASP A 143 11.56 -22.31 -7.59
C ASP A 143 10.38 -23.19 -7.98
N GLY A 144 10.18 -24.30 -7.26
CA GLY A 144 9.06 -25.20 -7.45
C GLY A 144 7.72 -24.51 -7.24
N ALA A 145 7.57 -23.81 -6.10
CA ALA A 145 6.36 -23.07 -5.76
C ALA A 145 6.09 -21.93 -6.76
N ALA A 146 7.14 -21.19 -7.17
CA ALA A 146 7.03 -20.12 -8.15
C ALA A 146 6.54 -20.63 -9.52
N ARG A 147 7.09 -21.77 -9.99
CA ARG A 147 6.64 -22.40 -11.25
C ARG A 147 5.19 -22.86 -11.17
N ALA A 148 4.83 -23.59 -10.11
CA ALA A 148 3.45 -24.08 -9.93
C ALA A 148 2.44 -22.92 -9.90
N ALA A 149 2.72 -21.86 -9.15
CA ALA A 149 1.86 -20.68 -9.09
C ALA A 149 1.79 -19.94 -10.45
N ARG A 150 2.90 -19.88 -11.20
CA ARG A 150 2.92 -19.29 -12.55
C ARG A 150 2.07 -20.08 -13.54
N GLU A 151 2.12 -21.39 -13.50
CA GLU A 151 1.29 -22.28 -14.33
C GLU A 151 -0.20 -22.09 -14.02
N VAL A 152 -0.57 -22.04 -12.74
CA VAL A 152 -1.94 -21.71 -12.31
C VAL A 152 -2.37 -20.36 -12.89
N SER A 153 -1.56 -19.32 -12.73
CA SER A 153 -1.87 -17.95 -13.22
C SER A 153 -1.95 -17.85 -14.74
N ALA A 154 -1.18 -18.66 -15.48
CA ALA A 154 -1.13 -18.62 -16.94
C ALA A 154 -2.47 -19.00 -17.59
N THR A 155 -3.22 -19.90 -16.96
CA THR A 155 -4.53 -20.37 -17.45
C THR A 155 -5.68 -19.40 -17.16
N MET A 156 -5.47 -18.41 -16.27
CA MET A 156 -6.51 -17.51 -15.81
C MET A 156 -6.71 -16.30 -16.72
N LEU A 157 -7.95 -15.85 -16.85
CA LEU A 157 -8.27 -14.51 -17.36
C LEU A 157 -7.81 -13.42 -16.39
N ALA A 158 -7.77 -12.17 -16.84
CA ALA A 158 -7.46 -11.04 -15.97
C ALA A 158 -8.54 -10.88 -14.89
N SER A 159 -8.25 -11.35 -13.68
CA SER A 159 -9.17 -11.37 -12.53
C SER A 159 -8.42 -11.05 -11.24
N ALA A 160 -9.16 -10.75 -10.16
CA ALA A 160 -8.57 -10.56 -8.84
C ALA A 160 -7.74 -11.79 -8.40
N GLU A 161 -8.26 -13.00 -8.67
CA GLU A 161 -7.58 -14.27 -8.40
C GLU A 161 -6.22 -14.36 -9.13
N LYS A 162 -6.19 -14.05 -10.43
CA LYS A 162 -4.95 -14.08 -11.21
C LYS A 162 -3.88 -13.17 -10.62
N TYR A 163 -4.27 -11.96 -10.21
CA TYR A 163 -3.35 -10.99 -9.63
C TYR A 163 -2.95 -11.35 -8.18
N ALA A 164 -3.81 -12.03 -7.43
CA ALA A 164 -3.46 -12.59 -6.12
C ALA A 164 -2.36 -13.66 -6.24
N VAL A 165 -2.50 -14.58 -7.20
CA VAL A 165 -1.46 -15.60 -7.50
C VAL A 165 -0.18 -14.95 -8.02
N ARG A 166 -0.28 -13.88 -8.82
CA ARG A 166 0.90 -13.11 -9.29
C ARG A 166 1.66 -12.46 -8.15
N ALA A 167 0.96 -11.87 -7.19
CA ALA A 167 1.58 -11.30 -6.00
C ALA A 167 2.38 -12.37 -5.24
N ALA A 168 1.83 -13.59 -5.10
CA ALA A 168 2.53 -14.70 -4.46
C ALA A 168 3.76 -15.14 -5.25
N TYR A 169 3.67 -15.52 -6.52
CA TYR A 169 4.87 -16.03 -7.20
C TYR A 169 5.95 -14.97 -7.39
N GLN A 170 5.60 -13.68 -7.53
CA GLN A 170 6.62 -12.63 -7.60
C GLN A 170 7.32 -12.40 -6.26
N SER A 171 6.68 -12.73 -5.13
CA SER A 171 7.32 -12.58 -3.83
C SER A 171 8.44 -13.58 -3.59
N THR A 172 8.47 -14.67 -4.37
CA THR A 172 9.58 -15.64 -4.32
C THR A 172 10.92 -15.02 -4.73
N SER A 173 10.91 -13.99 -5.58
CA SER A 173 12.14 -13.28 -5.99
C SER A 173 12.79 -12.49 -4.85
N LEU A 174 12.07 -12.18 -3.78
CA LEU A 174 12.61 -11.48 -2.60
C LEU A 174 13.66 -12.31 -1.84
N VAL A 175 13.78 -13.59 -2.16
CA VAL A 175 14.70 -14.51 -1.48
C VAL A 175 16.10 -14.46 -2.09
N ASP A 176 16.16 -14.16 -3.39
CA ASP A 176 17.42 -14.13 -4.15
C ASP A 176 18.02 -12.73 -4.21
N THR A 177 17.22 -11.69 -3.96
CA THR A 177 17.64 -10.31 -4.14
C THR A 177 17.07 -9.40 -3.04
N ASN A 178 17.87 -8.45 -2.53
CA ASN A 178 17.39 -7.28 -1.77
C ASN A 178 16.68 -6.28 -2.70
N ASP A 179 15.95 -6.79 -3.70
CA ASP A 179 15.46 -6.00 -4.81
C ASP A 179 14.16 -5.29 -4.45
N THR A 180 14.26 -3.96 -4.47
CA THR A 180 13.13 -3.08 -4.25
C THR A 180 12.07 -3.25 -5.35
N ASP A 181 12.50 -3.60 -6.57
CA ASP A 181 11.61 -3.83 -7.72
C ASP A 181 10.74 -5.08 -7.51
N ALA A 182 11.28 -6.12 -6.87
CA ALA A 182 10.52 -7.33 -6.55
C ALA A 182 9.38 -7.01 -5.57
N LEU A 183 9.64 -6.22 -4.53
CA LEU A 183 8.60 -5.83 -3.56
C LEU A 183 7.55 -4.90 -4.19
N ASP A 184 7.97 -3.99 -5.06
CA ASP A 184 7.07 -3.12 -5.83
C ASP A 184 6.17 -3.96 -6.75
N ALA A 185 6.70 -5.00 -7.39
CA ALA A 185 5.93 -5.91 -8.22
C ALA A 185 4.88 -6.70 -7.41
N VAL A 186 5.26 -7.21 -6.23
CA VAL A 186 4.34 -7.89 -5.29
C VAL A 186 3.20 -6.96 -4.88
N ALA A 187 3.53 -5.76 -4.40
CA ALA A 187 2.53 -4.78 -3.99
C ALA A 187 1.64 -4.36 -5.16
N GLY A 188 2.22 -4.11 -6.34
CA GLY A 188 1.48 -3.76 -7.55
C GLY A 188 0.47 -4.83 -7.97
N ASN A 189 0.82 -6.11 -7.89
CA ASN A 189 -0.14 -7.20 -8.19
C ASN A 189 -1.21 -7.32 -7.11
N ALA A 190 -0.87 -7.19 -5.83
CA ALA A 190 -1.87 -7.19 -4.77
C ALA A 190 -2.86 -6.01 -4.89
N LEU A 191 -2.37 -4.81 -5.20
CA LEU A 191 -3.20 -3.64 -5.47
C LEU A 191 -4.14 -3.85 -6.66
N ARG A 192 -3.66 -4.50 -7.74
CA ARG A 192 -4.52 -4.87 -8.88
C ARG A 192 -5.58 -5.90 -8.48
N ALA A 193 -5.25 -6.87 -7.62
CA ALA A 193 -6.22 -7.83 -7.11
C ALA A 193 -7.32 -7.14 -6.29
N HIS A 194 -6.93 -6.26 -5.35
CA HIS A 194 -7.88 -5.44 -4.60
C HIS A 194 -8.73 -4.55 -5.49
N ARG A 195 -8.14 -3.91 -6.49
CA ARG A 195 -8.86 -3.04 -7.43
C ARG A 195 -9.92 -3.82 -8.21
N LEU A 196 -9.54 -4.96 -8.79
CA LEU A 196 -10.46 -5.78 -9.60
C LEU A 196 -11.56 -6.44 -8.78
N ALA A 197 -11.30 -6.78 -7.52
CA ALA A 197 -12.30 -7.35 -6.62
C ALA A 197 -13.31 -6.33 -6.09
N ASN A 198 -13.05 -5.03 -6.24
CA ASN A 198 -13.87 -3.95 -5.70
C ASN A 198 -14.23 -2.91 -6.77
N LEU A 199 -14.40 -3.35 -8.03
CA LEU A 199 -14.80 -2.47 -9.15
C LEU A 199 -16.18 -1.82 -8.93
N ASP A 200 -17.03 -2.42 -8.10
CA ASP A 200 -18.38 -1.95 -7.77
C ASP A 200 -18.41 -0.84 -6.69
N ASP A 201 -17.38 0.02 -6.69
CA ASP A 201 -17.38 1.33 -6.01
C ASP A 201 -17.27 1.35 -4.47
N GLU A 202 -16.64 0.33 -3.87
CA GLU A 202 -16.40 0.34 -2.42
C GLU A 202 -15.07 1.00 -2.04
N ALA A 203 -14.97 2.32 -2.23
CA ALA A 203 -13.82 3.13 -1.80
C ALA A 203 -13.43 2.87 -0.33
N THR A 204 -14.42 2.63 0.53
CA THR A 204 -14.22 2.21 1.93
C THR A 204 -13.34 0.98 2.06
N ARG A 205 -13.47 -0.03 1.19
CA ARG A 205 -12.63 -1.24 1.26
C ARG A 205 -11.18 -0.95 0.92
N ILE A 206 -10.90 -0.11 -0.07
CA ILE A 206 -9.54 0.28 -0.43
C ILE A 206 -8.87 1.07 0.71
N VAL A 207 -9.63 1.95 1.36
CA VAL A 207 -9.18 2.65 2.58
C VAL A 207 -8.84 1.65 3.69
N GLU A 208 -9.72 0.69 3.98
CA GLU A 208 -9.49 -0.30 5.04
C GLU A 208 -8.32 -1.23 4.74
N VAL A 209 -8.18 -1.70 3.50
CA VAL A 209 -7.01 -2.48 3.07
C VAL A 209 -5.73 -1.66 3.26
N THR A 210 -5.72 -0.38 2.88
CA THR A 210 -4.58 0.52 3.07
C THR A 210 -4.24 0.70 4.56
N ARG A 211 -5.26 0.89 5.41
CA ARG A 211 -5.08 0.95 6.87
C ARG A 211 -4.48 -0.34 7.42
N HIS A 212 -4.96 -1.49 6.97
CA HIS A 212 -4.42 -2.79 7.39
C HIS A 212 -2.96 -2.98 6.97
N ALA A 213 -2.63 -2.65 5.71
CA ALA A 213 -1.27 -2.72 5.18
C ALA A 213 -0.29 -1.88 6.03
N ILE A 214 -0.64 -0.61 6.29
CA ILE A 214 0.18 0.32 7.09
C ILE A 214 0.29 -0.16 8.55
N ARG A 215 -0.84 -0.49 9.20
CA ARG A 215 -0.83 -0.97 10.60
C ARG A 215 -0.06 -2.28 10.75
N SER A 216 -0.11 -3.16 9.76
CA SER A 216 0.66 -4.41 9.76
C SER A 216 2.15 -4.11 9.72
N TRP A 217 2.60 -3.29 8.75
CA TRP A 217 4.01 -2.92 8.60
C TRP A 217 4.56 -2.25 9.85
N ARG A 218 3.84 -1.23 10.37
CA ARG A 218 4.26 -0.48 11.55
C ARG A 218 4.42 -1.39 12.78
N ARG A 219 3.48 -2.33 13.01
CA ARG A 219 3.59 -3.31 14.11
C ARG A 219 4.83 -4.20 13.96
N LEU A 220 5.07 -4.73 12.76
CA LEU A 220 6.21 -5.60 12.49
C LEU A 220 7.55 -4.87 12.62
N ALA A 221 7.58 -3.58 12.27
CA ALA A 221 8.73 -2.71 12.40
C ALA A 221 8.93 -2.12 13.81
N GLY A 222 8.04 -2.41 14.77
CA GLY A 222 8.11 -1.83 16.13
C GLY A 222 7.79 -0.34 16.20
N LEU A 223 7.10 0.20 15.18
CA LEU A 223 6.68 1.60 15.11
C LEU A 223 5.32 1.80 15.80
N SER A 224 5.10 2.99 16.37
CA SER A 224 3.84 3.35 17.01
C SER A 224 2.64 3.15 16.09
N VAL A 225 1.59 2.48 16.57
CA VAL A 225 0.31 2.34 15.86
C VAL A 225 -0.64 3.36 16.47
N VAL A 226 -0.80 4.53 15.83
CA VAL A 226 -1.73 5.53 16.35
C VAL A 226 -3.15 4.97 16.27
N ASN A 227 -3.83 4.86 17.42
CA ASN A 227 -5.27 4.58 17.46
C ASN A 227 -5.99 5.76 16.80
N THR A 228 -6.71 5.50 15.72
CA THR A 228 -7.69 6.43 15.13
C THR A 228 -8.89 6.55 16.08
N THR A 229 -8.72 7.21 17.21
CA THR A 229 -9.83 7.78 17.94
C THR A 229 -10.13 9.13 17.28
N PRO A 230 -11.37 9.43 16.86
CA PRO A 230 -11.69 10.74 16.30
C PRO A 230 -11.26 11.82 17.28
N ARG A 231 -10.43 12.75 16.79
CA ARG A 231 -10.01 13.91 17.58
C ARG A 231 -11.27 14.76 17.79
N SER A 232 -11.88 14.64 18.97
CA SER A 232 -13.03 15.47 19.36
C SER A 232 -12.62 16.93 19.20
N VAL A 233 -13.25 17.63 18.26
CA VAL A 233 -13.09 19.07 18.12
C VAL A 233 -13.85 19.69 19.30
N ALA A 234 -13.12 20.05 20.35
CA ALA A 234 -13.67 20.84 21.42
C ALA A 234 -14.15 22.18 20.85
N VAL A 235 -15.47 22.37 20.84
CA VAL A 235 -16.10 23.67 20.54
C VAL A 235 -15.66 24.65 21.63
N PRO A 236 -15.08 25.81 21.29
CA PRO A 236 -14.72 26.80 22.29
C PRO A 236 -16.00 27.35 22.92
N THR A 237 -16.14 27.15 24.23
CA THR A 237 -17.19 27.75 25.06
C THR A 237 -17.08 29.27 24.98
N LYS A 238 -18.15 29.91 24.51
CA LYS A 238 -18.30 31.38 24.58
C LYS A 238 -18.19 31.81 26.04
N VAL A 239 -17.26 32.72 26.32
CA VAL A 239 -17.19 33.47 27.58
C VAL A 239 -18.37 34.45 27.60
N PRO A 240 -19.20 34.52 28.66
CA PRO A 240 -20.24 35.53 28.76
C PRO A 240 -19.59 36.89 29.05
N ALA A 241 -20.05 37.91 28.32
CA ALA A 241 -19.67 39.29 28.56
C ALA A 241 -20.16 39.74 29.95
N ALA A 242 -19.27 40.38 30.71
CA ALA A 242 -19.58 41.16 31.89
C ALA A 242 -19.69 42.64 31.50
#